data_AF-A0A3B8Q6V1-F1
#
_entry.id   AF-A0A3B8Q6V1-F1
#
_cell.length_a   1.000
_cell.length_b   1.000
_cell.length_c   1.000
_cell.angle_alpha   90.00
_cell.angle_beta   90.00
_cell.angle_gamma   90.00
#
_symmetry.space_group_name_H-M   'P 1'
#
loop_
_entity.id
_entity.type
_entity.pdbx_description
1 polymer ?
#
loop_
_entity_poly.entity_id
_entity_poly.type
_entity_poly.pdbx_seq_one_letter_code
_entity_poly.pdbx_strand_id
1 'polypeptide(L)'
;MWNPRIGSVCLALASMLAGCAHSPTTSPVLAISPKLEILDQQIKTHSKNAQAYSNRGYVLALLGQQEAARADLKKAVALNDNGPVH
;
A
#
# COMPACT_ATOMS: atom_id res chain seq x y z
N MET A 1 -51.75 6.74 -26.61
CA MET A 1 -52.28 7.34 -25.36
C MET A 1 -51.13 8.03 -24.64
N TRP A 2 -51.24 9.36 -24.50
CA TRP A 2 -50.64 10.30 -23.52
C TRP A 2 -49.23 10.09 -22.90
N ASN A 3 -48.42 11.14 -23.02
CA ASN A 3 -47.27 11.55 -22.18
C ASN A 3 -47.72 12.85 -21.43
N PRO A 4 -46.97 13.52 -20.53
CA PRO A 4 -46.12 13.19 -19.36
C PRO A 4 -46.62 13.91 -18.06
N ARG A 5 -45.89 13.82 -16.93
CA ARG A 5 -45.48 14.94 -16.02
C ARG A 5 -45.68 14.77 -14.49
N ILE A 6 -44.61 15.17 -13.78
CA ILE A 6 -44.51 15.78 -12.43
C ILE A 6 -44.45 14.82 -11.22
N GLY A 7 -43.24 14.73 -10.68
CA GLY A 7 -42.98 14.33 -9.30
C GLY A 7 -41.50 14.60 -8.96
N SER A 8 -41.22 15.84 -8.52
CA SER A 8 -40.07 16.30 -7.71
C SER A 8 -39.17 15.19 -7.14
N VAL A 9 -37.85 15.26 -7.19
CA VAL A 9 -37.04 16.29 -6.52
C VAL A 9 -35.64 16.33 -7.17
N CYS A 10 -35.27 17.49 -7.70
CA CYS A 10 -33.88 17.91 -7.83
C CYS A 10 -33.41 18.49 -6.48
N LEU A 11 -32.09 18.44 -6.23
CA LEU A 11 -31.29 18.95 -5.11
C LEU A 11 -31.09 18.02 -3.90
N ALA A 12 -29.95 17.31 -3.93
CA ALA A 12 -28.94 17.46 -2.88
C ALA A 12 -27.55 17.24 -3.48
N LEU A 13 -26.97 18.33 -3.99
CA LEU A 13 -25.54 18.49 -4.14
C LEU A 13 -24.93 18.49 -2.74
N ALA A 14 -24.33 17.37 -2.34
CA ALA A 14 -23.33 17.34 -1.29
C ALA A 14 -22.16 16.51 -1.78
N SER A 15 -21.35 17.19 -2.59
CA SER A 15 -19.97 16.84 -2.92
C SER A 15 -19.15 16.76 -1.62
N MET A 16 -19.27 15.65 -0.88
CA MET A 16 -18.32 15.31 0.17
C MET A 16 -17.30 14.37 -0.43
N LEU A 17 -16.29 15.04 -1.01
CA LEU A 17 -14.89 14.65 -0.97
C LEU A 17 -14.66 13.18 -1.29
N ALA A 18 -14.26 12.96 -2.55
CA ALA A 18 -13.19 12.05 -2.91
C ALA A 18 -12.44 11.56 -1.66
N GLY A 19 -12.92 10.45 -1.10
CA GLY A 19 -12.05 9.59 -0.35
C GLY A 19 -10.99 9.25 -1.37
N CYS A 20 -9.82 9.85 -1.24
CA CYS A 20 -8.63 9.37 -1.91
C CYS A 20 -8.51 7.93 -1.42
N ALA A 21 -9.12 7.01 -2.16
CA ALA A 21 -8.60 5.68 -2.32
C ALA A 21 -7.22 5.91 -2.93
N HIS A 22 -6.27 6.26 -2.06
CA HIS A 22 -4.94 5.72 -2.13
C HIS A 22 -5.13 4.21 -1.98
N SER A 23 -5.65 3.58 -3.03
CA SER A 23 -5.09 2.33 -3.48
C SER A 23 -3.59 2.59 -3.45
N PRO A 24 -2.79 1.89 -2.64
CA PRO A 24 -1.37 1.91 -2.90
C PRO A 24 -1.25 1.35 -4.31
N THR A 25 -1.08 2.25 -5.28
CA THR A 25 -0.72 1.93 -6.65
C THR A 25 0.71 1.41 -6.60
N THR A 26 0.87 0.23 -6.04
CA THR A 26 1.99 -0.66 -6.30
C THR A 26 1.51 -1.63 -7.38
N SER A 27 1.10 -1.07 -8.51
CA SER A 27 1.15 -1.77 -9.80
C SER A 27 2.59 -1.65 -10.33
N PRO A 28 3.08 -2.67 -11.06
CA PRO A 28 4.48 -3.09 -11.06
C PRO A 28 5.32 -2.20 -11.98
N VAL A 29 5.67 -1.02 -11.50
CA VAL A 29 6.80 -0.25 -12.01
C VAL A 29 7.78 -0.03 -10.84
N LEU A 30 7.94 -1.06 -10.00
CA LEU A 30 8.97 -1.08 -8.97
C LEU A 30 10.30 -0.99 -9.73
N ALA A 31 10.88 0.20 -9.72
CA ALA A 31 12.10 0.55 -10.43
C ALA A 31 13.13 -0.59 -10.33
N ILE A 32 13.76 -0.90 -11.47
CA ILE A 32 14.63 -2.04 -11.80
C ILE A 32 15.94 -2.01 -10.98
N SER A 33 15.83 -1.88 -9.67
CA SER A 33 16.92 -1.99 -8.72
C SER A 33 17.05 -3.47 -8.41
N PRO A 34 18.15 -4.14 -8.81
CA PRO A 34 18.33 -5.58 -8.59
C PRO A 34 18.15 -5.96 -7.11
N LYS A 35 18.43 -5.03 -6.19
CA LYS A 35 18.23 -5.22 -4.76
C LYS A 35 16.75 -5.37 -4.36
N LEU A 36 15.85 -4.56 -4.92
CA LEU A 36 14.42 -4.63 -4.58
C LEU A 36 13.79 -5.93 -5.06
N GLU A 37 14.18 -6.40 -6.24
CA GLU A 37 13.66 -7.65 -6.79
C GLU A 37 14.07 -8.86 -5.93
N ILE A 38 15.33 -8.94 -5.52
CA ILE A 38 15.80 -9.99 -4.62
C ILE A 38 15.00 -9.98 -3.30
N LEU A 39 14.75 -8.79 -2.74
CA LEU A 39 14.01 -8.65 -1.49
C LEU A 39 12.53 -9.04 -1.64
N ASP A 40 11.92 -8.72 -2.78
CA ASP A 40 10.56 -9.15 -3.09
C ASP A 40 10.46 -10.68 -3.21
N GLN A 41 11.41 -11.32 -3.90
CA GLN A 41 11.49 -12.78 -3.96
C GLN A 41 11.72 -13.42 -2.59
N GLN A 42 12.55 -12.83 -1.73
CA GLN A 42 12.76 -13.28 -0.35
C GLN A 42 11.46 -13.19 0.48
N ILE A 43 10.67 -12.13 0.29
CA ILE A 43 9.38 -11.97 0.98
C ILE A 43 8.34 -12.96 0.44
N LYS A 44 8.33 -13.22 -0.86
CA LYS A 44 7.45 -14.22 -1.49
C LYS A 44 7.73 -15.63 -0.99
N THR A 45 9.00 -16.00 -0.91
CA THR A 45 9.44 -17.31 -0.43
C THR A 45 9.33 -17.45 1.10
N HIS A 46 9.61 -16.37 1.84
CA HIS A 46 9.57 -16.32 3.30
C HIS A 46 8.84 -15.07 3.79
N SER A 47 7.50 -15.15 3.84
CA SER A 47 6.61 -14.04 4.21
C SER A 47 6.75 -13.56 5.67
N LYS A 48 7.49 -14.30 6.51
CA LYS A 48 7.81 -13.93 7.90
C LYS A 48 9.26 -13.47 8.08
N ASN A 49 9.99 -13.22 7.00
CA ASN A 49 11.37 -12.75 7.09
C ASN A 49 11.43 -11.26 7.44
N ALA A 50 11.52 -10.94 8.73
CA ALA A 50 11.63 -9.58 9.24
C ALA A 50 12.79 -8.80 8.58
N GLN A 51 13.95 -9.45 8.36
CA GLN A 51 15.12 -8.82 7.76
C GLN A 51 14.88 -8.41 6.30
N ALA A 52 14.14 -9.21 5.53
CA ALA A 52 13.80 -8.87 4.15
C ALA A 52 12.91 -7.61 4.08
N TYR A 53 11.94 -7.49 4.98
CA TYR A 53 11.13 -6.27 5.12
C TYR A 53 11.98 -5.07 5.56
N SER A 54 12.86 -5.21 6.56
CA SER A 54 13.75 -4.12 6.99
C SER A 54 14.64 -3.62 5.85
N ASN A 55 15.24 -4.54 5.11
CA ASN A 55 16.11 -4.20 3.99
C ASN A 55 15.34 -3.53 2.84
N ARG A 56 14.11 -3.99 2.56
CA ARG A 56 13.27 -3.36 1.52
C ARG A 56 12.85 -1.97 1.94
N GLY A 57 12.47 -1.80 3.21
CA GLY A 57 12.15 -0.50 3.78
C GLY A 57 13.32 0.49 3.71
N TYR A 58 14.54 0.05 4.02
CA TYR A 58 15.75 0.87 3.88
C TYR A 58 15.98 1.32 2.43
N VAL A 59 15.91 0.39 1.46
CA VAL A 59 16.09 0.74 0.04
C VAL A 59 15.01 1.70 -0.44
N LEU A 60 13.75 1.50 -0.03
CA LEU A 60 12.64 2.40 -0.36
C LEU A 60 12.85 3.80 0.22
N ALA A 61 13.41 3.90 1.43
CA ALA A 61 13.74 5.19 2.04
C ALA A 61 14.83 5.93 1.25
N LEU A 62 15.86 5.22 0.78
CA LEU A 62 16.90 5.80 -0.10
C LEU A 62 16.33 6.29 -1.43
N LEU A 63 15.27 5.63 -1.93
CA LEU A 63 14.55 6.02 -3.14
C LEU A 63 13.51 7.14 -2.89
N GLY A 64 13.42 7.68 -1.68
CA GLY A 64 12.44 8.71 -1.30
C GLY A 64 11.02 8.20 -1.10
N GLN A 65 10.78 6.89 -1.19
CA GLN A 65 9.48 6.26 -0.97
C GLN A 65 9.21 6.06 0.52
N GLN A 66 9.14 7.17 1.25
CA GLN A 66 9.02 7.25 2.72
C GLN A 66 7.84 6.41 3.28
N GLU A 67 6.67 6.50 2.64
CA GLU A 67 5.46 5.79 3.10
C GLU A 67 5.58 4.27 2.95
N ALA A 68 6.08 3.81 1.80
CA ALA A 68 6.32 2.39 1.55
C ALA A 68 7.43 1.85 2.48
N ALA A 69 8.49 2.63 2.68
CA ALA A 69 9.55 2.31 3.62
C ALA A 69 9.02 2.13 5.05
N ARG A 70 8.19 3.06 5.52
CA ARG A 70 7.59 3.01 6.85
C ARG A 70 6.69 1.78 7.02
N ALA A 71 5.92 1.42 6.00
CA ALA A 71 5.07 0.24 6.03
C ALA A 71 5.90 -1.05 6.18
N ASP A 72 6.98 -1.17 5.40
CA ASP A 72 7.88 -2.32 5.46
C ASP A 72 8.61 -2.42 6.81
N LEU A 73 9.12 -1.30 7.33
CA LEU A 73 9.78 -1.27 8.63
C LEU A 73 8.82 -1.65 9.77
N LYS A 74 7.57 -1.18 9.73
CA LYS A 74 6.54 -1.60 10.70
C LYS A 74 6.27 -3.10 10.63
N LYS A 75 6.21 -3.67 9.42
CA LYS A 75 6.02 -5.10 9.24
C LYS A 75 7.20 -5.90 9.80
N ALA A 76 8.43 -5.43 9.57
CA ALA A 76 9.63 -6.05 10.11
C ALA A 76 9.64 -6.08 11.64
N VAL A 77 9.32 -4.95 12.29
CA VAL A 77 9.20 -4.87 13.76
C VAL A 77 8.14 -5.84 14.27
N ALA A 78 6.95 -5.84 13.66
CA ALA A 78 5.87 -6.75 14.06
C ALA A 78 6.23 -8.24 13.87
N LEU A 79 7.10 -8.58 12.91
CA LEU A 79 7.56 -9.96 12.71
C LEU A 79 8.65 -10.35 13.72
N ASN A 80 9.53 -9.42 14.10
CA ASN A 80 10.57 -9.66 15.10
C ASN A 80 10.01 -9.71 16.53
N ASP A 81 8.99 -8.90 16.82
CA ASP A 81 8.25 -8.91 18.10
C ASP A 81 7.50 -10.24 18.33
N ASN A 82 7.19 -10.95 17.24
CA ASN A 82 6.59 -12.29 17.25
C ASN A 82 7.62 -13.44 17.24
N GLY A 83 8.92 -13.14 17.25
CA GLY A 83 9.99 -14.14 17.38
C GLY A 83 10.24 -14.45 18.85
N PRO A 84 10.56 -15.71 19.23
CA PRO A 84 10.90 -16.02 20.62
C PRO A 84 12.14 -15.20 21.01
N VAL A 85 11.97 -14.31 21.98
CA VAL A 85 13.07 -13.72 22.74
C VAL A 85 13.80 -14.88 23.42
N HIS A 86 14.98 -15.23 22.91
CA HIS A 86 15.77 -16.33 23.43
C HIS A 86 16.75 -15.85 24.50
#